data_AF-A0A2M7SHN7-F1
#
_entry.id   AF-A0A2M7SHN7-F1
#
_cell.length_a   1.000
_cell.length_b   1.000
_cell.length_c   1.000
_cell.angle_alpha   90.00
_cell.angle_beta   90.00
_cell.angle_gamma   90.00
#
_symmetry.space_group_name_H-M   'P 1'
#
loop_
_entity.id
_entity.type
_entity.pdbx_description
1 polymer ?
#
loop_
_entity_poly.entity_id
_entity_poly.type
_entity_poly.pdbx_seq_one_letter_code
_entity_poly.pdbx_strand_id
1 'polypeptide(L)'
;KGLLEKHPDFLKKTDQKEINNVILPMISNQFYDKAEIAYIRLSSYWDRVGQLLDFVFFNIREYERDVFSKVLSRIKTNYVLMHNEIKMNNSWQRLQGYHKSEKTDGMNWLFSRRNLLVHRLHLSSNYQIINDNPIFISDYNHLKNTIQNKLSPKNEQEEINILHSHLKKAADLFDDVIELCLIGAELRNPNT
;
A
#
# COMPACT_ATOMS: atom_id res chain seq x y z
N LYS A 1 24.05 8.44 -4.02
CA LYS A 1 24.51 9.66 -3.33
C LYS A 1 23.99 10.87 -4.08
N GLY A 2 23.15 11.68 -3.42
CA GLY A 2 22.50 12.84 -4.02
C GLY A 2 23.50 13.95 -4.35
N LEU A 3 23.16 14.82 -5.30
CA LEU A 3 24.03 15.93 -5.73
C LEU A 3 24.46 16.83 -4.55
N LEU A 4 23.57 17.03 -3.58
CA LEU A 4 23.79 17.82 -2.36
C LEU A 4 24.77 17.15 -1.37
N GLU A 5 24.86 15.82 -1.36
CA GLU A 5 25.87 15.10 -0.55
C GLU A 5 27.27 15.20 -1.15
N LYS A 6 27.37 15.39 -2.48
CA LYS A 6 28.65 15.49 -3.18
C LYS A 6 29.22 16.91 -3.17
N HIS A 7 28.37 17.93 -3.04
CA HIS A 7 28.80 19.33 -3.01
C HIS A 7 27.99 20.15 -1.97
N PRO A 8 28.29 20.01 -0.67
CA PRO A 8 27.59 20.71 0.41
C PRO A 8 27.75 22.24 0.35
N ASP A 9 28.73 22.74 -0.41
CA ASP A 9 28.99 24.16 -0.61
C ASP A 9 27.99 24.86 -1.55
N PHE A 10 27.17 24.11 -2.30
CA PHE A 10 26.10 24.70 -3.11
C PHE A 10 25.16 25.53 -2.25
N LEU A 11 24.68 25.00 -1.13
CA LEU A 11 23.73 25.71 -0.25
C LEU A 11 24.30 27.01 0.35
N LYS A 12 25.63 27.18 0.39
CA LYS A 12 26.29 28.38 0.91
C LYS A 12 26.41 29.52 -0.10
N LYS A 13 26.27 29.23 -1.41
CA LYS A 13 26.47 30.19 -2.52
C LYS A 13 25.29 30.29 -3.49
N THR A 14 24.23 29.52 -3.29
CA THR A 14 23.09 29.50 -4.23
C THR A 14 22.22 30.73 -4.02
N ASP A 15 21.95 31.47 -5.10
CA ASP A 15 20.98 32.56 -5.09
C ASP A 15 19.58 32.05 -4.72
N GLN A 16 18.81 32.83 -3.96
CA GLN A 16 17.45 32.46 -3.54
C GLN A 16 16.54 32.07 -4.72
N LYS A 17 16.79 32.64 -5.91
CA LYS A 17 16.07 32.28 -7.15
C LYS A 17 16.41 30.88 -7.65
N GLU A 18 17.65 30.44 -7.54
CA GLU A 18 18.10 29.11 -7.98
C GLU A 18 17.66 28.02 -6.99
N ILE A 19 17.64 28.34 -5.68
CA ILE A 19 17.01 27.50 -4.66
C ILE A 19 15.53 27.25 -5.00
N ASN A 20 14.79 28.32 -5.27
CA ASN A 20 13.34 28.25 -5.50
C ASN A 20 12.98 27.60 -6.84
N ASN A 21 13.74 27.84 -7.91
CA ASN A 21 13.36 27.42 -9.26
C ASN A 21 13.93 26.05 -9.66
N VAL A 22 15.01 25.59 -9.04
CA VAL A 22 15.70 24.34 -9.45
C VAL A 22 15.78 23.35 -8.31
N ILE A 23 16.29 23.77 -7.14
CA ILE A 23 16.55 22.84 -6.04
C ILE A 23 15.26 22.34 -5.40
N LEU A 24 14.32 23.24 -5.05
CA LEU A 24 13.05 22.85 -4.42
C LEU A 24 12.20 21.92 -5.31
N PRO A 25 11.98 22.19 -6.60
CA PRO A 25 11.27 21.25 -7.48
C PRO A 25 11.99 19.91 -7.61
N MET A 26 13.32 19.89 -7.69
CA MET A 26 14.08 18.65 -7.78
C MET A 26 13.94 17.80 -6.51
N ILE A 27 13.99 18.42 -5.32
CA ILE A 27 13.80 17.72 -4.04
C ILE A 27 12.36 17.20 -3.91
N SER A 28 11.36 18.02 -4.27
CA SER A 28 9.96 17.61 -4.25
C SER A 28 9.71 16.42 -5.19
N ASN A 29 10.27 16.45 -6.41
CA ASN A 29 10.17 15.32 -7.33
C ASN A 29 10.82 14.06 -6.77
N GLN A 30 12.01 14.16 -6.19
CA GLN A 30 12.67 13.03 -5.54
C GLN A 30 11.86 12.47 -4.37
N PHE A 31 11.20 13.32 -3.58
CA PHE A 31 10.32 12.88 -2.51
C PHE A 31 9.21 11.98 -3.07
N TYR A 32 8.52 12.46 -4.10
CA TYR A 32 7.41 11.74 -4.71
C TYR A 32 7.86 10.39 -5.30
N ASP A 33 9.00 10.32 -5.99
CA ASP A 33 9.57 9.05 -6.47
C ASP A 33 9.82 8.06 -5.32
N LYS A 34 10.27 8.54 -4.15
CA LYS A 34 10.46 7.69 -2.96
C LYS A 34 9.14 7.28 -2.33
N ALA A 35 8.15 8.17 -2.30
CA ALA A 35 6.82 7.86 -1.81
C ALA A 35 6.17 6.75 -2.65
N GLU A 36 6.34 6.78 -3.98
CA GLU A 36 5.86 5.71 -4.87
C GLU A 36 6.43 4.34 -4.51
N ILE A 37 7.76 4.28 -4.39
CA ILE A 37 8.47 3.06 -4.03
C ILE A 37 7.97 2.56 -2.66
N ALA A 38 7.72 3.46 -1.71
CA ALA A 38 7.20 3.10 -0.39
C ALA A 38 5.80 2.47 -0.48
N TYR A 39 4.87 3.08 -1.24
CA TYR A 39 3.53 2.52 -1.45
C TYR A 39 3.56 1.14 -2.11
N ILE A 40 4.38 0.98 -3.17
CA ILE A 40 4.52 -0.31 -3.86
C ILE A 40 5.06 -1.38 -2.92
N ARG A 41 6.06 -1.05 -2.10
CA ARG A 41 6.62 -1.97 -1.08
C ARG A 41 5.62 -2.33 -0.01
N LEU A 42 4.84 -1.36 0.48
CA LEU A 42 3.77 -1.60 1.46
C LEU A 42 2.69 -2.53 0.92
N SER A 43 2.26 -2.37 -0.33
CA SER A 43 1.32 -3.32 -0.93
C SER A 43 1.95 -4.70 -1.13
N SER A 44 3.21 -4.74 -1.56
CA SER A 44 3.95 -5.99 -1.77
C SER A 44 4.15 -6.77 -0.47
N TYR A 45 4.30 -6.10 0.67
CA TYR A 45 4.31 -6.74 1.99
C TYR A 45 3.04 -7.57 2.20
N TRP A 46 1.87 -6.99 1.92
CA TRP A 46 0.60 -7.71 2.04
C TRP A 46 0.48 -8.86 1.05
N ASP A 47 1.00 -8.72 -0.18
CA ASP A 47 1.07 -9.85 -1.12
C ASP A 47 1.91 -11.01 -0.55
N ARG A 48 3.03 -10.73 0.14
CA ARG A 48 3.83 -11.77 0.81
C ARG A 48 3.11 -12.41 1.99
N VAL A 49 2.41 -11.61 2.80
CA VAL A 49 1.54 -12.14 3.85
C VAL A 49 0.48 -13.07 3.25
N GLY A 50 -0.13 -12.68 2.13
CA GLY A 50 -1.11 -13.50 1.43
C GLY A 50 -0.53 -14.85 1.00
N GLN A 51 0.67 -14.83 0.41
CA GLN A 51 1.37 -16.05 -0.02
C GLN A 51 1.72 -16.97 1.16
N LEU A 52 2.14 -16.40 2.29
CA LEU A 52 2.37 -17.17 3.51
C LEU A 52 1.09 -17.88 3.98
N LEU A 53 -0.02 -17.15 4.04
CA LEU A 53 -1.32 -17.73 4.43
C LEU A 53 -1.78 -18.80 3.44
N ASP A 54 -1.57 -18.60 2.14
CA ASP A 54 -1.94 -19.59 1.11
C ASP A 54 -1.13 -20.87 1.28
N PHE A 55 0.15 -20.75 1.62
CA PHE A 55 0.99 -21.89 1.93
C PHE A 55 0.53 -22.61 3.20
N VAL A 56 0.24 -21.87 4.26
CA VAL A 56 -0.16 -22.46 5.55
C VAL A 56 -1.50 -23.22 5.43
N PHE A 57 -2.54 -22.56 4.91
CA PHE A 57 -3.90 -23.13 4.86
C PHE A 57 -4.13 -24.09 3.70
N PHE A 58 -3.43 -23.92 2.57
CA PHE A 58 -3.73 -24.66 1.35
C PHE A 58 -2.51 -25.36 0.73
N ASN A 59 -1.32 -25.17 1.30
CA ASN A 59 -0.05 -25.68 0.74
C ASN A 59 0.23 -25.20 -0.70
N ILE A 60 -0.31 -24.03 -1.07
CA ILE A 60 -0.12 -23.43 -2.40
C ILE A 60 1.14 -22.55 -2.39
N ARG A 61 1.96 -22.66 -3.45
CA ARG A 61 3.21 -21.91 -3.62
C ARG A 61 3.20 -21.12 -4.93
N GLU A 62 2.23 -20.22 -5.06
CA GLU A 62 2.10 -19.34 -6.23
C GLU A 62 2.45 -17.90 -5.87
N TYR A 63 3.19 -17.24 -6.76
CA TYR A 63 3.65 -15.86 -6.57
C TYR A 63 2.86 -14.90 -7.44
N GLU A 64 1.61 -14.64 -7.06
CA GLU A 64 0.76 -13.66 -7.74
C GLU A 64 0.76 -12.29 -7.02
N ARG A 65 0.14 -11.30 -7.67
CA ARG A 65 -0.28 -10.03 -7.04
C ARG A 65 -1.70 -10.18 -6.47
N ASP A 66 -2.02 -9.36 -5.50
CA ASP A 66 -3.32 -9.30 -4.83
C ASP A 66 -3.71 -10.58 -4.10
N VAL A 67 -2.70 -11.33 -3.62
CA VAL A 67 -2.88 -12.65 -3.00
C VAL A 67 -3.62 -12.54 -1.69
N PHE A 68 -3.37 -11.51 -0.89
CA PHE A 68 -3.96 -11.37 0.43
C PHE A 68 -5.50 -11.34 0.41
N SER A 69 -6.11 -10.59 -0.51
CA SER A 69 -7.57 -10.57 -0.67
C SER A 69 -8.13 -11.92 -1.11
N LYS A 70 -7.43 -12.60 -2.04
CA LYS A 70 -7.82 -13.91 -2.55
C LYS A 70 -7.76 -14.97 -1.45
N VAL A 71 -6.66 -15.05 -0.70
CA VAL A 71 -6.49 -16.05 0.36
C VAL A 71 -7.45 -15.81 1.52
N LEU A 72 -7.70 -14.57 1.94
CA LEU A 72 -8.71 -14.32 2.98
C LEU A 72 -10.11 -14.75 2.52
N SER A 73 -10.44 -14.54 1.25
CA SER A 73 -11.72 -15.02 0.70
C SER A 73 -11.77 -16.56 0.67
N ARG A 74 -10.67 -17.22 0.34
CA ARG A 74 -10.55 -18.69 0.32
C ARG A 74 -10.63 -19.29 1.73
N ILE A 75 -9.94 -18.70 2.72
CA ILE A 75 -10.01 -19.09 4.14
C ILE A 75 -11.45 -18.96 4.63
N LYS A 76 -12.13 -17.85 4.29
CA LYS A 76 -13.53 -17.64 4.65
C LYS A 76 -14.41 -18.78 4.15
N THR A 77 -14.31 -19.12 2.87
CA THR A 77 -15.18 -20.11 2.22
C THR A 77 -14.89 -21.54 2.68
N ASN A 78 -13.62 -21.90 2.90
CA ASN A 78 -13.24 -23.30 3.16
C ASN A 78 -13.13 -23.63 4.65
N TYR A 79 -12.72 -22.67 5.49
CA TYR A 79 -12.45 -22.93 6.91
C TYR A 79 -13.45 -22.22 7.83
N VAL A 80 -13.68 -20.92 7.66
CA VAL A 80 -14.49 -20.12 8.62
C VAL A 80 -15.95 -20.54 8.63
N LEU A 81 -16.49 -21.03 7.51
CA LEU A 81 -17.85 -21.57 7.45
C LEU A 81 -18.00 -22.90 8.20
N MET A 82 -16.91 -23.67 8.35
CA MET A 82 -16.91 -24.99 8.99
C MET A 82 -16.41 -24.94 10.44
N HIS A 83 -15.56 -23.98 10.77
CA HIS A 83 -14.91 -23.82 12.07
C HIS A 83 -15.31 -22.48 12.71
N ASN A 84 -16.31 -22.52 13.58
CA ASN A 84 -16.81 -21.33 14.30
C ASN A 84 -15.73 -20.65 15.16
N GLU A 85 -14.73 -21.40 15.63
CA GLU A 85 -13.62 -20.89 16.42
C GLU A 85 -12.82 -19.82 15.65
N ILE A 86 -12.54 -20.06 14.37
CA ILE A 86 -11.85 -19.09 13.50
C ILE A 86 -12.73 -17.85 13.28
N LYS A 87 -14.05 -18.05 13.13
CA LYS A 87 -15.00 -16.94 12.96
C LYS A 87 -15.01 -16.01 14.19
N MET A 88 -14.90 -16.59 15.39
CA MET A 88 -14.89 -15.86 16.66
C MET A 88 -13.49 -15.35 17.05
N ASN A 89 -12.44 -15.83 16.39
CA ASN A 89 -11.07 -15.38 16.65
C ASN A 89 -10.89 -13.89 16.28
N ASN A 90 -10.33 -13.13 17.23
CA ASN A 90 -10.15 -11.68 17.09
C ASN A 90 -9.19 -11.33 15.94
N SER A 91 -8.13 -12.09 15.74
CA SER A 91 -7.14 -11.84 14.69
C SER A 91 -7.75 -12.01 13.30
N TRP A 92 -8.57 -13.05 13.09
CA TRP A 92 -9.36 -13.18 11.87
C TRP A 92 -10.28 -11.97 11.63
N GLN A 93 -11.02 -11.54 12.66
CA GLN A 93 -11.95 -10.42 12.53
C GLN A 93 -11.23 -9.11 12.23
N ARG A 94 -10.08 -8.85 12.86
CA ARG A 94 -9.26 -7.66 12.62
C ARG A 94 -8.67 -7.63 11.22
N LEU A 95 -8.14 -8.75 10.74
CA LEU A 95 -7.61 -8.87 9.37
C LEU A 95 -8.72 -8.70 8.32
N GLN A 96 -9.91 -9.27 8.56
CA GLN A 96 -11.08 -9.03 7.71
C GLN A 96 -11.54 -7.57 7.74
N GLY A 97 -11.51 -6.94 8.92
CA GLY A 97 -11.83 -5.52 9.07
C GLY A 97 -10.86 -4.63 8.28
N TYR A 98 -9.57 -4.97 8.29
CA TYR A 98 -8.56 -4.29 7.49
C TYR A 98 -8.76 -4.49 5.98
N HIS A 99 -8.99 -5.73 5.55
CA HIS A 99 -9.24 -6.08 4.15
C HIS A 99 -10.42 -5.32 3.56
N LYS A 100 -11.50 -5.14 4.32
CA LYS A 100 -12.71 -4.43 3.86
C LYS A 100 -12.66 -2.91 4.08
N SER A 101 -11.58 -2.39 4.64
CA SER A 101 -11.50 -0.98 5.00
C SER A 101 -11.29 -0.09 3.77
N GLU A 102 -12.23 0.82 3.54
CA GLU A 102 -12.14 1.91 2.57
C GLU A 102 -11.50 3.19 3.15
N LYS A 103 -11.01 3.14 4.39
CA LYS A 103 -10.29 4.25 5.03
C LYS A 103 -8.92 4.44 4.36
N THR A 104 -8.33 5.61 4.53
CA THR A 104 -7.00 5.95 3.98
C THR A 104 -5.89 5.03 4.48
N ASP A 105 -5.99 4.52 5.70
CA ASP A 105 -5.07 3.53 6.26
C ASP A 105 -5.44 2.07 5.90
N GLY A 106 -6.53 1.87 5.15
CA GLY A 106 -7.10 0.58 4.79
C GLY A 106 -6.48 -0.07 3.55
N MET A 107 -6.71 -1.36 3.39
CA MET A 107 -6.13 -2.14 2.30
C MET A 107 -6.64 -1.72 0.92
N ASN A 108 -7.96 -1.50 0.78
CA ASN A 108 -8.56 -1.13 -0.51
C ASN A 108 -8.02 0.22 -1.00
N TRP A 109 -7.79 1.16 -0.09
CA TRP A 109 -7.16 2.43 -0.42
C TRP A 109 -5.71 2.22 -0.89
N LEU A 110 -4.90 1.46 -0.13
CA LEU A 110 -3.51 1.18 -0.46
C LEU A 110 -3.35 0.52 -1.84
N PHE A 111 -4.20 -0.46 -2.15
CA PHE A 111 -4.12 -1.21 -3.41
C PHE A 111 -4.60 -0.37 -4.59
N SER A 112 -5.65 0.43 -4.39
CA SER A 112 -6.11 1.40 -5.39
C SER A 112 -5.02 2.46 -5.66
N ARG A 113 -4.33 2.91 -4.61
CA ARG A 113 -3.20 3.83 -4.72
C ARG A 113 -2.05 3.20 -5.49
N ARG A 114 -1.61 1.99 -5.15
CA ARG A 114 -0.59 1.25 -5.91
C ARG A 114 -0.96 1.13 -7.37
N ASN A 115 -2.20 0.75 -7.69
CA ASN A 115 -2.62 0.61 -9.08
C ASN A 115 -2.54 1.94 -9.84
N LEU A 116 -2.96 3.05 -9.21
CA LEU A 116 -2.80 4.38 -9.78
C LEU A 116 -1.33 4.72 -10.07
N LEU A 117 -0.42 4.39 -9.16
CA LEU A 117 1.01 4.65 -9.30
C LEU A 117 1.70 3.77 -10.34
N VAL A 118 1.31 2.50 -10.43
CA VAL A 118 1.89 1.55 -11.40
C VAL A 118 1.43 1.87 -12.83
N HIS A 119 0.22 2.40 -12.98
CA HIS A 119 -0.36 2.72 -14.28
C HIS A 119 -0.16 4.18 -14.72
N ARG A 120 0.36 5.06 -13.85
CA ARG A 120 0.74 6.43 -14.21
C ARG A 120 2.18 6.69 -13.82
N LEU A 121 3.01 6.96 -14.82
CA LEU A 121 4.39 7.40 -14.65
C LEU A 121 4.45 8.62 -13.70
N HIS A 122 4.83 8.36 -12.46
CA HIS A 122 5.30 9.27 -11.43
C HIS A 122 4.28 10.19 -10.73
N LEU A 123 4.33 10.18 -9.39
CA LEU A 123 3.78 11.17 -8.48
C LEU A 123 4.38 12.56 -8.74
N SER A 124 5.56 12.63 -9.36
CA SER A 124 6.34 13.84 -9.56
C SER A 124 6.09 14.54 -10.91
N SER A 125 5.88 15.85 -10.82
CA SER A 125 5.81 16.87 -11.88
C SER A 125 4.75 16.70 -12.98
N ASN A 126 3.48 16.97 -12.62
CA ASN A 126 2.60 17.93 -13.32
C ASN A 126 1.17 17.90 -12.77
N TYR A 127 0.97 17.91 -11.45
CA TYR A 127 -0.38 17.87 -10.89
C TYR A 127 -1.25 19.09 -11.27
N GLN A 128 -0.62 20.24 -11.55
CA GLN A 128 -1.31 21.42 -12.11
C GLN A 128 -1.78 21.24 -13.56
N ILE A 129 -1.27 20.26 -14.32
CA ILE A 129 -1.74 19.93 -15.69
C ILE A 129 -2.87 18.87 -15.64
N ILE A 130 -3.11 18.24 -14.50
CA ILE A 130 -3.95 17.03 -14.41
C ILE A 130 -5.45 17.33 -14.29
N ASN A 131 -5.86 18.52 -13.85
CA ASN A 131 -7.28 18.86 -13.85
C ASN A 131 -7.89 18.94 -15.28
N ASP A 132 -7.05 19.07 -16.31
CA ASP A 132 -7.47 19.14 -17.72
C ASP A 132 -6.89 18.01 -18.60
N ASN A 133 -6.27 16.98 -18.03
CA ASN A 133 -5.59 15.95 -18.82
C ASN A 133 -6.59 14.88 -19.32
N PRO A 134 -6.90 14.79 -20.63
CA PRO A 134 -7.93 13.89 -21.16
C PRO A 134 -7.61 12.40 -20.95
N ILE A 135 -6.35 12.04 -20.70
CA ILE A 135 -5.94 10.67 -20.35
C ILE A 135 -6.42 10.30 -18.93
N PHE A 136 -6.43 11.26 -18.00
CA PHE A 136 -6.97 11.06 -16.66
C PHE A 136 -8.46 10.71 -16.70
N ILE A 137 -9.21 11.43 -17.54
CA ILE A 137 -10.64 11.23 -17.75
C ILE A 137 -10.88 9.89 -18.45
N SER A 138 -10.13 9.57 -19.52
CA SER A 138 -10.25 8.32 -20.29
C SER A 138 -10.07 7.05 -19.46
N ASP A 139 -8.96 6.92 -18.72
CA ASP A 139 -8.62 5.67 -18.01
C ASP A 139 -9.43 5.48 -16.71
N TYR A 140 -10.04 6.55 -16.21
CA TYR A 140 -10.82 6.57 -14.96
C TYR A 140 -12.27 7.01 -15.18
N ASN A 141 -12.78 6.98 -16.42
CA ASN A 141 -14.17 7.31 -16.74
C ASN A 141 -15.19 6.48 -15.92
N HIS A 142 -14.76 5.32 -15.41
CA HIS A 142 -15.56 4.44 -14.56
C HIS A 142 -15.40 4.67 -13.05
N LEU A 143 -14.38 5.43 -12.62
CA LEU A 143 -14.12 5.74 -11.21
C LEU A 143 -14.77 7.07 -10.86
N LYS A 144 -15.78 7.03 -9.97
CA LYS A 144 -16.48 8.25 -9.48
C LYS A 144 -15.46 9.32 -9.08
N ASN A 145 -15.70 10.58 -9.44
CA ASN A 145 -14.86 11.76 -9.10
C ASN A 145 -14.41 11.80 -7.62
N THR A 146 -15.21 11.26 -6.71
CA THR A 146 -14.88 11.13 -5.27
C THR A 146 -13.67 10.22 -5.02
N ILE A 147 -13.51 9.12 -5.76
CA ILE A 147 -12.39 8.18 -5.60
C ILE A 147 -11.11 8.80 -6.18
N GLN A 148 -11.22 9.50 -7.30
CA GLN A 148 -10.12 10.25 -7.91
C GLN A 148 -9.57 11.31 -6.94
N ASN A 149 -10.43 12.08 -6.28
CA ASN A 149 -10.02 13.09 -5.29
C ASN A 149 -9.42 12.48 -4.00
N LYS A 150 -9.82 11.25 -3.65
CA LYS A 150 -9.25 10.52 -2.50
C LYS A 150 -7.87 9.95 -2.80
N LEU A 151 -7.61 9.59 -4.06
CA LEU A 151 -6.37 8.96 -4.52
C LEU A 151 -5.42 9.94 -5.21
N SER A 152 -5.72 11.23 -5.20
CA SER A 152 -4.81 12.25 -5.69
C SER A 152 -3.56 12.37 -4.82
N PRO A 153 -2.37 12.64 -5.41
CA PRO A 153 -1.21 13.11 -4.69
C PRO A 153 -1.60 14.23 -3.71
N LYS A 154 -1.17 14.07 -2.46
CA LYS A 154 -1.27 15.06 -1.40
C LYS A 154 0.06 15.79 -1.26
N ASN A 155 0.09 16.83 -0.43
CA ASN A 155 1.37 17.47 -0.08
C ASN A 155 2.30 16.47 0.62
N GLU A 156 3.59 16.80 0.66
CA GLU A 156 4.63 15.88 1.14
C GLU A 156 4.38 15.41 2.58
N GLN A 157 3.92 16.31 3.46
CA GLN A 157 3.64 15.98 4.86
C GLN A 157 2.44 15.03 5.01
N GLU A 158 1.38 15.23 4.23
CA GLU A 158 0.22 14.36 4.19
C GLU A 158 0.58 12.97 3.66
N GLU A 159 1.39 12.89 2.60
CA GLU A 159 1.88 11.61 2.06
C GLU A 159 2.71 10.84 3.09
N ILE A 160 3.60 11.53 3.82
CA ILE A 160 4.35 10.91 4.93
C ILE A 160 3.39 10.37 5.99
N ASN A 161 2.39 11.16 6.39
CA ASN A 161 1.42 10.75 7.41
C ASN A 161 0.62 9.53 6.97
N ILE A 162 0.23 9.45 5.69
CA ILE A 162 -0.46 8.29 5.13
C ILE A 162 0.45 7.06 5.15
N LEU A 163 1.70 7.18 4.68
CA LEU A 163 2.67 6.08 4.71
C LEU A 163 2.91 5.58 6.14
N HIS A 164 3.08 6.49 7.09
CA HIS A 164 3.21 6.14 8.52
C HIS A 164 1.97 5.43 9.05
N SER A 165 0.76 5.85 8.65
CA SER A 165 -0.48 5.20 9.07
C SER A 165 -0.56 3.75 8.57
N HIS A 166 -0.13 3.48 7.33
CA HIS A 166 -0.07 2.13 6.79
C HIS A 166 1.01 1.27 7.45
N LEU A 167 2.19 1.83 7.70
CA LEU A 167 3.26 1.12 8.43
C LEU A 167 2.80 0.74 9.84
N LYS A 168 2.16 1.67 10.54
CA LYS A 168 1.56 1.40 11.85
C LYS A 168 0.52 0.30 11.74
N LYS A 169 -0.37 0.36 10.75
CA LYS A 169 -1.39 -0.66 10.54
C LYS A 169 -0.80 -2.05 10.26
N ALA A 170 0.26 -2.12 9.48
CA ALA A 170 0.98 -3.36 9.19
C ALA A 170 1.64 -3.94 10.45
N ALA A 171 2.25 -3.10 11.29
CA ALA A 171 2.81 -3.52 12.57
C ALA A 171 1.72 -4.00 13.54
N ASP A 172 0.63 -3.22 13.69
CA ASP A 172 -0.49 -3.54 14.59
C ASP A 172 -1.19 -4.86 14.25
N LEU A 173 -1.14 -5.29 12.99
CA LEU A 173 -1.77 -6.52 12.47
C LEU A 173 -0.78 -7.67 12.30
N PHE A 174 0.51 -7.46 12.58
CA PHE A 174 1.53 -8.49 12.36
C PHE A 174 1.27 -9.71 13.25
N ASP A 175 1.00 -9.50 14.54
CA ASP A 175 0.69 -10.59 15.47
C ASP A 175 -0.60 -11.33 15.06
N ASP A 176 -1.58 -10.63 14.49
CA ASP A 176 -2.81 -11.26 13.98
C ASP A 176 -2.53 -12.19 12.79
N VAL A 177 -1.54 -11.85 11.95
CA VAL A 177 -1.09 -12.72 10.85
C VAL A 177 -0.43 -13.98 11.41
N ILE A 178 0.42 -13.84 12.43
CA ILE A 178 1.10 -14.99 13.06
C ILE A 178 0.07 -15.92 13.70
N GLU A 179 -0.88 -15.38 14.46
CA GLU A 179 -1.98 -16.15 15.06
C GLU A 179 -2.76 -16.93 14.01
N LEU A 180 -3.12 -16.28 12.89
CA LEU A 180 -3.84 -16.96 11.82
C LEU A 180 -2.99 -18.06 11.16
N CYS A 181 -1.67 -17.89 11.09
CA CYS A 181 -0.77 -18.94 10.61
C CYS A 181 -0.70 -20.14 11.56
N LEU A 182 -0.70 -19.91 12.88
CA LEU A 182 -0.72 -20.99 13.87
C LEU A 182 -2.00 -21.83 13.74
N ILE A 183 -3.15 -21.15 13.68
CA ILE A 183 -4.45 -21.80 13.45
C ILE A 183 -4.44 -22.62 12.16
N GLY A 184 -3.94 -22.05 11.07
CA GLY A 184 -3.89 -22.78 9.79
C GLY A 184 -2.97 -24.00 9.82
N ALA A 185 -1.87 -23.94 10.58
CA ALA A 185 -0.96 -25.07 10.76
C ALA A 185 -1.59 -26.20 11.60
N GLU A 186 -2.32 -25.86 12.67
CA GLU A 186 -3.06 -26.82 13.51
C GLU A 186 -4.16 -27.53 12.73
N LEU A 187 -4.97 -26.78 11.97
CA LEU A 187 -6.04 -27.36 11.16
C LEU A 187 -5.53 -28.33 10.09
N ARG A 188 -4.31 -28.12 9.61
CA ARG A 188 -3.66 -28.98 8.62
C ARG A 188 -3.04 -30.23 9.25
N ASN A 189 -2.65 -30.18 10.53
CA ASN A 189 -2.06 -31.29 11.27
C ASN A 189 -2.88 -31.60 12.54
N PRO A 190 -4.10 -32.14 12.42
CA PRO A 190 -4.98 -32.39 13.58
C PRO A 190 -4.50 -33.49 14.54
N ASN A 191 -3.30 -34.06 14.33
CA ASN A 191 -2.74 -35.21 15.06
C ASN A 191 -1.39 -34.92 15.75
N THR A 192 -1.10 -33.65 16.05
CA THR A 192 -0.03 -33.22 16.96
C THR A 192 -0.66 -32.41 18.08
#